data_AF-C1A9P6-F1
#
_entry.id   AF-C1A9P6-F1
#
_cell.length_a   1.000
_cell.length_b   1.000
_cell.length_c   1.000
_cell.angle_alpha   90.00
_cell.angle_beta   90.00
_cell.angle_gamma   90.00
#
_symmetry.space_group_name_H-M   'P 1'
#
loop_
_entity.id
_entity.type
_entity.pdbx_description
1 polymer ?
#
loop_
_entity_poly.entity_id
_entity_poly.type
_entity_poly.pdbx_seq_one_letter_code
_entity_poly.pdbx_strand_id
1 'polypeptide(L)'
;MSFAVRHSRATRWGARSSRTSCSARPISGTSLLPCLLLLLVLVAFNTSAAQDHATPNRDLRSAPRIAQADTLRLSLDRVRHLVLSNDPAYLAMREESAIARGTLRQASLLPFNPDLSLAAPGTGATAPRNPLEFTLSQEVEWAGQRGLRRRAANAGVRLADATIRNTARERIADASNAYYAAEASLRRIDVVRASADIGRRLLEAVVLQLREGEISALEANLAEIESGRAQARVIGELRQQTNRLVELKRAVGLAPETLLSLEPSASESARDSMTSRIPVVDSAGQVQHLDSLMNDAITKRADLRAINALIDETTLRTQLVRREVIPNVRVGLYVEQMPNERGLRLGPALGFGIPLWNRNQGTVDALTARRRQLEFDRRAVLLQVRAEIVTAASAYAATANEVAIYARTVLQPARTNGALLETAYRAGKIPLPTLLLLRNQLLDAELGYWDAWLLRQRALVEFESALGGPSIAPSDIQSTSHPSSESTR
;
A
#
# COMPACT_ATOMS: atom_id res chain seq x y z
N MET A 1 -41.74 -2.34 -40.83
CA MET A 1 -40.65 -2.15 -41.81
C MET A 1 -39.65 -3.27 -41.55
N SER A 2 -39.53 -4.36 -42.35
CA SER A 2 -39.57 -4.50 -43.82
C SER A 2 -38.44 -3.70 -44.48
N PHE A 3 -37.51 -4.21 -45.29
CA PHE A 3 -37.40 -5.47 -46.09
C PHE A 3 -36.01 -6.16 -45.84
N ALA A 4 -35.82 -7.50 -45.85
CA ALA A 4 -35.78 -8.46 -46.98
C ALA A 4 -34.42 -8.46 -47.78
N VAL A 5 -33.93 -9.49 -48.50
CA VAL A 5 -34.48 -10.81 -48.91
C VAL A 5 -33.38 -11.76 -49.49
N ARG A 6 -33.48 -13.10 -49.25
CA ARG A 6 -33.02 -14.28 -50.09
C ARG A 6 -31.52 -14.41 -50.51
N HIS A 7 -30.93 -15.55 -50.97
CA HIS A 7 -31.18 -17.02 -51.10
C HIS A 7 -29.79 -17.69 -51.43
N SER A 8 -29.51 -19.00 -51.55
CA SER A 8 -30.14 -20.33 -51.29
C SER A 8 -28.98 -21.37 -51.20
N ARG A 9 -29.05 -22.52 -50.49
CA ARG A 9 -29.59 -23.86 -50.89
C ARG A 9 -29.35 -24.26 -52.37
N ALA A 10 -28.94 -25.49 -52.73
CA ALA A 10 -28.57 -26.71 -51.94
C ALA A 10 -27.95 -27.83 -52.83
N THR A 11 -27.50 -28.95 -52.22
CA THR A 11 -27.43 -30.35 -52.75
C THR A 11 -26.46 -30.67 -53.93
N ARG A 12 -26.01 -31.91 -54.22
CA ARG A 12 -26.11 -33.24 -53.56
C ARG A 12 -24.91 -34.15 -53.94
N TRP A 13 -24.80 -35.26 -53.21
CA TRP A 13 -23.96 -36.47 -53.40
C TRP A 13 -23.58 -36.91 -54.83
N GLY A 14 -22.42 -37.59 -54.92
CA GLY A 14 -22.09 -38.57 -55.96
C GLY A 14 -20.98 -39.53 -55.50
N ALA A 15 -21.20 -40.85 -55.60
CA ALA A 15 -20.23 -41.88 -55.22
C ALA A 15 -20.21 -43.04 -56.24
N ARG A 16 -19.00 -43.53 -56.58
CA ARG A 16 -18.59 -44.80 -57.27
C ARG A 16 -17.07 -44.67 -57.55
N SER A 17 -16.12 -45.54 -57.21
CA SER A 17 -15.96 -47.02 -57.19
C SER A 17 -15.22 -47.59 -58.41
N SER A 18 -13.92 -47.89 -58.27
CA SER A 18 -13.14 -48.94 -58.98
C SER A 18 -11.67 -48.83 -58.53
N ARG A 19 -11.08 -49.81 -57.83
CA ARG A 19 -10.54 -51.13 -58.22
C ARG A 19 -9.06 -51.10 -58.61
N THR A 20 -8.25 -51.85 -57.83
CA THR A 20 -7.02 -52.59 -58.23
C THR A 20 -5.83 -51.77 -58.80
N SER A 21 -4.57 -52.07 -58.48
CA SER A 21 -3.98 -53.39 -58.27
C SER A 21 -2.72 -53.36 -57.38
N CYS A 22 -2.27 -54.55 -56.98
CA CYS A 22 -1.08 -54.76 -56.16
C CYS A 22 0.12 -55.14 -57.03
N SER A 23 1.30 -54.60 -56.76
CA SER A 23 2.56 -55.22 -57.16
C SER A 23 3.66 -54.93 -56.12
N ALA A 24 4.26 -56.00 -55.61
CA ALA A 24 5.42 -55.96 -54.72
C ALA A 24 6.45 -56.97 -55.25
N ARG A 25 7.72 -56.56 -55.40
CA ARG A 25 8.93 -57.42 -55.53
C ARG A 25 10.22 -56.56 -55.54
N PRO A 26 11.44 -57.12 -55.35
CA PRO A 26 12.13 -56.83 -54.09
C PRO A 26 13.65 -56.50 -54.20
N ILE A 27 14.21 -56.13 -53.05
CA ILE A 27 15.57 -56.42 -52.53
C ILE A 27 16.72 -56.63 -53.54
N SER A 28 17.66 -55.68 -53.56
CA SER A 28 19.13 -55.86 -53.53
C SER A 28 19.81 -54.48 -53.71
N GLY A 29 20.94 -54.14 -53.10
CA GLY A 29 21.66 -54.74 -51.97
C GLY A 29 22.95 -53.95 -51.72
N THR A 30 23.26 -53.61 -50.45
CA THR A 30 24.58 -53.13 -49.93
C THR A 30 25.25 -51.89 -50.62
N SER A 31 25.77 -50.87 -49.93
CA SER A 31 26.60 -50.94 -48.72
C SER A 31 26.85 -49.56 -48.06
N LEU A 32 26.79 -49.56 -46.71
CA LEU A 32 27.73 -48.93 -45.75
C LEU A 32 27.90 -47.39 -45.65
N LEU A 33 27.89 -46.93 -44.38
CA LEU A 33 28.13 -45.59 -43.81
C LEU A 33 27.11 -44.48 -44.17
N PRO A 34 26.70 -43.61 -43.21
CA PRO A 34 27.32 -43.36 -41.91
C PRO A 34 26.44 -43.69 -40.68
N CYS A 35 26.97 -44.52 -39.77
CA CYS A 35 26.41 -44.70 -38.43
C CYS A 35 27.42 -44.18 -37.39
N LEU A 36 27.66 -42.86 -37.38
CA LEU A 36 28.59 -42.23 -36.43
C LEU A 36 28.39 -40.71 -36.21
N LEU A 37 27.14 -40.20 -36.16
CA LEU A 37 26.89 -38.81 -35.71
C LEU A 37 25.45 -38.53 -35.23
N LEU A 38 24.80 -39.51 -34.60
CA LEU A 38 23.48 -39.35 -33.98
C LEU A 38 23.40 -39.94 -32.55
N LEU A 39 24.53 -39.96 -31.84
CA LEU A 39 24.64 -40.61 -30.52
C LEU A 39 25.54 -39.80 -29.58
N LEU A 40 25.28 -38.49 -29.46
CA LEU A 40 25.93 -37.63 -28.47
C LEU A 40 25.13 -36.35 -28.08
N VAL A 41 23.80 -36.46 -27.95
CA VAL A 41 22.97 -35.47 -27.23
C VAL A 41 21.92 -36.22 -26.37
N LEU A 42 22.38 -37.05 -25.44
CA LEU A 42 21.49 -37.71 -24.47
C LEU A 42 22.20 -38.05 -23.14
N VAL A 43 22.92 -37.08 -22.58
CA VAL A 43 23.19 -36.96 -21.13
C VAL A 43 23.09 -35.47 -20.77
N ALA A 44 22.66 -35.15 -19.55
CA ALA A 44 22.51 -33.80 -18.99
C ALA A 44 21.26 -32.99 -19.41
N PHE A 45 20.14 -33.65 -19.75
CA PHE A 45 18.85 -33.18 -19.25
C PHE A 45 18.68 -33.75 -17.84
N ASN A 46 18.91 -32.91 -16.81
CA ASN A 46 18.57 -33.28 -15.44
C ASN A 46 17.05 -33.38 -15.32
N THR A 47 16.55 -34.60 -15.25
CA THR A 47 15.20 -34.90 -14.80
C THR A 47 15.07 -34.52 -13.33
N SER A 48 14.75 -33.26 -13.06
CA SER A 48 14.07 -32.90 -11.81
C SER A 48 12.70 -33.57 -11.85
N ALA A 49 12.64 -34.81 -11.37
CA ALA A 49 11.37 -35.47 -11.11
C ALA A 49 10.58 -34.57 -10.16
N ALA A 50 9.42 -34.09 -10.62
CA ALA A 50 8.43 -33.50 -9.73
C ALA A 50 7.91 -34.64 -8.84
N GLN A 51 8.60 -34.86 -7.72
CA GLN A 51 8.03 -35.59 -6.61
C GLN A 51 6.86 -34.75 -6.11
N ASP A 52 5.65 -35.23 -6.35
CA ASP A 52 4.47 -34.84 -5.58
C ASP A 52 4.71 -35.27 -4.12
N HIS A 53 5.49 -34.44 -3.41
CA HIS A 53 5.44 -34.37 -1.97
C HIS A 53 4.11 -33.72 -1.60
N ALA A 54 3.05 -34.52 -1.70
CA ALA A 54 1.87 -34.37 -0.87
C ALA A 54 2.36 -34.29 0.58
N THR A 55 2.48 -33.08 1.09
CA THR A 55 2.81 -32.83 2.48
C THR A 55 1.72 -33.50 3.31
N PRO A 56 2.05 -34.50 4.14
CA PRO A 56 1.04 -35.05 5.04
C PRO A 56 0.54 -33.90 5.90
N ASN A 57 -0.78 -33.79 6.00
CA ASN A 57 -1.50 -32.79 6.79
C ASN A 57 -1.06 -32.89 8.26
N ARG A 58 0.01 -32.15 8.60
CA ARG A 58 0.69 -32.24 9.88
C ARG A 58 0.15 -31.15 10.79
N ASP A 59 -0.72 -31.60 11.69
CA ASP A 59 -1.16 -30.90 12.90
C ASP A 59 -2.05 -29.66 12.72
N LEU A 60 -3.23 -29.87 12.10
CA LEU A 60 -4.48 -29.18 12.50
C LEU A 60 -4.94 -29.54 13.94
N ARG A 61 -4.02 -30.00 14.80
CA ARG A 61 -4.24 -30.40 16.20
C ARG A 61 -3.13 -29.91 17.14
N SER A 62 -2.61 -28.72 16.90
CA SER A 62 -2.16 -27.84 17.97
C SER A 62 -3.00 -26.57 17.96
N ALA A 63 -4.24 -26.67 18.46
CA ALA A 63 -4.90 -25.49 18.97
C ALA A 63 -3.93 -24.86 19.98
N PRO A 64 -3.56 -23.58 19.86
CA PRO A 64 -2.70 -22.96 20.85
C PRO A 64 -3.37 -23.18 22.19
N ARG A 65 -2.62 -23.73 23.16
CA ARG A 65 -3.00 -23.61 24.56
C ARG A 65 -3.37 -22.14 24.77
N ILE A 66 -4.44 -21.87 25.51
CA ILE A 66 -4.78 -20.51 25.91
C ILE A 66 -3.67 -20.06 26.86
N ALA A 67 -2.56 -19.61 26.28
CA ALA A 67 -1.61 -18.76 26.94
C ALA A 67 -2.43 -17.58 27.46
N GLN A 68 -2.18 -17.18 28.71
CA GLN A 68 -2.71 -15.93 29.23
C GLN A 68 -2.42 -14.87 28.17
N ALA A 69 -3.47 -14.27 27.63
CA ALA A 69 -3.34 -13.40 26.48
C ALA A 69 -2.58 -12.15 26.93
N ASP A 70 -1.26 -12.16 26.70
CA ASP A 70 -0.36 -11.08 27.05
C ASP A 70 -0.92 -9.79 26.47
N THR A 71 -1.42 -8.94 27.36
CA THR A 71 -2.17 -7.76 26.97
C THR A 71 -1.19 -6.77 26.37
N LEU A 72 -1.24 -6.62 25.05
CA LEU A 72 -0.28 -5.83 24.32
C LEU A 72 -0.43 -4.36 24.72
N ARG A 73 0.61 -3.82 25.35
CA ARG A 73 0.71 -2.40 25.67
C ARG A 73 1.09 -1.63 24.41
N LEU A 74 0.30 -0.60 24.09
CA LEU A 74 0.49 0.25 22.92
C LEU A 74 0.65 1.71 23.34
N SER A 75 1.84 2.24 23.15
CA SER A 75 2.12 3.67 23.05
C SER A 75 1.95 4.15 21.60
N LEU A 76 1.85 5.47 21.39
CA LEU A 76 1.78 6.06 20.05
C LEU A 76 2.96 5.64 19.16
N ASP A 77 4.19 5.66 19.70
CA ASP A 77 5.37 5.30 18.90
C ASP A 77 5.38 3.80 18.57
N ARG A 78 4.89 2.94 19.49
CA ARG A 78 4.69 1.52 19.18
C ARG A 78 3.64 1.31 18.09
N VAL A 79 2.55 2.10 18.06
CA VAL A 79 1.56 2.11 16.98
C VAL A 79 2.21 2.51 15.63
N ARG A 80 3.05 3.56 15.64
CA ARG A 80 3.76 4.06 14.45
C ARG A 80 4.75 3.04 13.86
N HIS A 81 5.45 2.28 14.69
CA HIS A 81 6.27 1.15 14.21
C HIS A 81 5.42 -0.06 13.78
N LEU A 82 4.38 -0.40 14.55
CA LEU A 82 3.57 -1.59 14.26
C LEU A 82 2.89 -1.53 12.90
N VAL A 83 2.30 -0.38 12.52
CA VAL A 83 1.67 -0.23 11.20
C VAL A 83 2.64 -0.54 10.05
N LEU A 84 3.90 -0.08 10.11
CA LEU A 84 4.89 -0.37 9.06
C LEU A 84 5.39 -1.83 9.06
N SER A 85 5.31 -2.51 10.21
CA SER A 85 5.72 -3.91 10.34
C SER A 85 4.61 -4.92 10.04
N ASN A 86 3.34 -4.52 10.15
CA ASN A 86 2.23 -5.46 10.32
C ASN A 86 0.93 -5.11 9.54
N ASP A 87 0.72 -3.89 9.02
CA ASP A 87 -0.42 -3.61 8.12
C ASP A 87 -0.24 -4.37 6.79
N PRO A 88 -1.10 -5.35 6.43
CA PRO A 88 -0.96 -6.10 5.19
C PRO A 88 -1.04 -5.21 3.94
N ALA A 89 -1.76 -4.09 3.98
CA ALA A 89 -1.84 -3.17 2.86
C ALA A 89 -0.53 -2.38 2.65
N TYR A 90 0.11 -1.94 3.73
CA TYR A 90 1.46 -1.36 3.67
C TYR A 90 2.51 -2.41 3.23
N LEU A 91 2.46 -3.62 3.80
CA LEU A 91 3.39 -4.69 3.44
C LEU A 91 3.28 -5.07 1.95
N ALA A 92 2.06 -5.16 1.40
CA ALA A 92 1.85 -5.39 -0.03
C ALA A 92 2.39 -4.24 -0.89
N MET A 93 2.20 -2.98 -0.49
CA MET A 93 2.81 -1.82 -1.17
C MET A 93 4.34 -1.83 -1.10
N ARG A 94 4.93 -2.33 -0.01
CA ARG A 94 6.39 -2.40 0.18
C ARG A 94 7.07 -3.34 -0.83
N GLU A 95 6.36 -4.36 -1.33
CA GLU A 95 6.86 -5.27 -2.37
C GLU A 95 7.10 -4.58 -3.73
N GLU A 96 6.58 -3.37 -3.96
CA GLU A 96 6.92 -2.56 -5.13
C GLU A 96 8.45 -2.29 -5.24
N SER A 97 9.16 -2.25 -4.11
CA SER A 97 10.63 -2.20 -4.07
C SER A 97 11.26 -3.49 -4.61
N ALA A 98 10.72 -4.67 -4.28
CA ALA A 98 11.20 -5.94 -4.80
C ALA A 98 10.92 -6.07 -6.30
N ILE A 99 9.74 -5.63 -6.75
CA ILE A 99 9.33 -5.55 -8.17
C ILE A 99 10.28 -4.63 -8.95
N ALA A 100 10.49 -3.39 -8.49
CA ALA A 100 11.36 -2.42 -9.14
C ALA A 100 12.83 -2.86 -9.16
N ARG A 101 13.33 -3.52 -8.10
CA ARG A 101 14.67 -4.13 -8.10
C ARG A 101 14.74 -5.32 -9.07
N GLY A 102 13.65 -6.07 -9.23
CA GLY A 102 13.52 -7.13 -10.24
C GLY A 102 13.63 -6.59 -11.67
N THR A 103 12.92 -5.52 -11.99
CA THR A 103 13.01 -4.88 -13.31
C THR A 103 14.39 -4.25 -13.56
N LEU A 104 15.06 -3.71 -12.54
CA LEU A 104 16.45 -3.24 -12.63
C LEU A 104 17.46 -4.37 -12.86
N ARG A 105 17.28 -5.53 -12.22
CA ARG A 105 18.08 -6.73 -12.51
C ARG A 105 17.89 -7.16 -13.96
N GLN A 106 16.65 -7.32 -14.41
CA GLN A 106 16.34 -7.69 -15.80
C GLN A 106 16.91 -6.69 -16.82
N ALA A 107 16.77 -5.39 -16.56
CA ALA A 107 17.33 -4.33 -17.41
C ALA A 107 18.86 -4.33 -17.48
N SER A 108 19.55 -4.98 -16.51
CA SER A 108 21.01 -5.07 -16.45
C SER A 108 21.59 -6.28 -17.18
N LEU A 109 20.76 -7.27 -17.53
CA LEU A 109 21.17 -8.44 -18.33
C LEU A 109 21.45 -8.07 -19.80
N LEU A 110 22.00 -9.03 -20.55
CA LEU A 110 21.93 -8.98 -22.01
C LEU A 110 20.48 -9.29 -22.43
N PRO A 111 19.84 -8.47 -23.28
CA PRO A 111 18.42 -8.61 -23.58
C PRO A 111 18.10 -9.74 -24.57
N PHE A 112 19.10 -10.21 -25.32
CA PHE A 112 18.96 -11.26 -26.33
C PHE A 112 19.84 -12.46 -25.99
N ASN A 113 19.25 -13.64 -26.06
CA ASN A 113 19.97 -14.92 -26.04
C ASN A 113 20.53 -15.22 -27.44
N PRO A 114 21.48 -16.18 -27.55
CA PRO A 114 21.86 -16.72 -28.86
C PRO A 114 20.67 -17.43 -29.51
N ASP A 115 20.54 -17.24 -30.82
CA ASP A 115 19.55 -17.83 -31.71
C ASP A 115 20.21 -18.89 -32.58
N LEU A 116 19.68 -20.11 -32.57
CA LEU A 116 20.12 -21.21 -33.42
C LEU A 116 19.00 -21.58 -34.40
N SER A 117 19.23 -21.26 -35.67
CA SER A 117 18.34 -21.61 -36.77
C SER A 117 18.86 -22.85 -37.51
N LEU A 118 17.93 -23.72 -37.91
CA LEU A 118 18.18 -24.85 -38.79
C LEU A 118 17.23 -24.75 -39.98
N ALA A 119 17.78 -24.59 -41.18
CA ALA A 119 17.03 -24.56 -42.43
C ALA A 119 17.43 -25.75 -43.31
N ALA A 120 16.44 -26.35 -43.98
CA ALA A 120 16.66 -27.39 -44.97
C ALA A 120 15.98 -26.99 -46.30
N PRO A 121 16.62 -26.13 -47.12
CA PRO A 121 16.06 -25.72 -48.41
C PRO A 121 15.77 -26.91 -49.34
N GLY A 122 14.48 -27.12 -49.65
CA GLY A 122 13.96 -28.08 -50.63
C GLY A 122 12.50 -27.75 -50.94
N THR A 123 11.88 -28.16 -52.05
CA THR A 123 12.27 -29.16 -53.06
C THR A 123 11.82 -28.73 -54.47
N GLY A 124 12.58 -29.06 -55.51
CA GLY A 124 12.17 -28.92 -56.91
C GLY A 124 12.80 -30.01 -57.78
N ALA A 125 12.23 -30.31 -58.95
CA ALA A 125 12.66 -31.44 -59.81
C ALA A 125 14.10 -31.33 -60.34
N THR A 126 14.71 -30.15 -60.24
CA THR A 126 16.11 -29.85 -60.61
C THR A 126 16.96 -29.39 -59.42
N ALA A 127 16.44 -29.43 -58.19
CA ALA A 127 17.15 -28.99 -57.00
C ALA A 127 18.23 -30.03 -56.60
N PRO A 128 19.49 -29.63 -56.42
CA PRO A 128 20.53 -30.54 -55.94
C PRO A 128 20.27 -30.95 -54.48
N ARG A 129 20.77 -32.11 -54.07
CA ARG A 129 20.36 -32.84 -52.83
C ARG A 129 20.33 -31.96 -51.57
N ASN A 130 19.12 -31.71 -51.05
CA ASN A 130 18.78 -31.25 -49.69
C ASN A 130 19.97 -30.64 -48.90
N PRO A 131 20.43 -29.42 -49.23
CA PRO A 131 21.39 -28.71 -48.40
C PRO A 131 20.79 -28.50 -46.99
N LEU A 132 21.65 -28.59 -45.98
CA LEU A 132 21.31 -28.31 -44.59
C LEU A 132 22.12 -27.10 -44.14
N GLU A 133 21.43 -26.08 -43.64
CA GLU A 133 22.02 -24.84 -43.15
C GLU A 133 21.78 -24.72 -41.64
N PHE A 134 22.86 -24.58 -40.88
CA PHE A 134 22.82 -24.21 -39.46
C PHE A 134 23.33 -22.78 -39.33
N THR A 135 22.54 -21.89 -38.72
CA THR A 135 22.95 -20.51 -38.44
C THR A 135 22.86 -20.25 -36.95
N LEU A 136 24.02 -20.00 -36.31
CA LEU A 136 24.11 -19.56 -34.92
C LEU A 136 24.37 -18.05 -34.91
N SER A 137 23.47 -17.28 -34.30
CA SER A 137 23.56 -15.83 -34.29
C SER A 137 23.26 -15.23 -32.92
N GLN A 138 23.79 -14.03 -32.66
CA GLN A 138 23.55 -13.26 -31.45
C GLN A 138 23.13 -11.85 -31.86
N GLU A 139 22.00 -11.39 -31.33
CA GLU A 139 21.57 -10.00 -31.50
C GLU A 139 22.25 -9.09 -30.46
N VAL A 140 22.80 -7.97 -30.92
CA VAL A 140 23.63 -7.06 -30.11
C VAL A 140 23.11 -5.62 -30.19
N GLU A 141 22.80 -5.07 -29.01
CA GLU A 141 22.51 -3.64 -28.82
C GLU A 141 23.81 -2.83 -28.79
N TRP A 142 24.18 -2.20 -29.91
CA TRP A 142 25.42 -1.41 -30.04
C TRP A 142 25.24 0.08 -29.74
N ALA A 143 24.01 0.61 -29.82
CA ALA A 143 23.75 2.05 -29.79
C ALA A 143 23.44 2.60 -28.37
N GLY A 144 23.70 1.83 -27.32
CA GLY A 144 23.53 2.24 -25.92
C GLY A 144 22.13 2.03 -25.33
N GLN A 145 21.24 1.29 -26.01
CA GLN A 145 19.89 0.94 -25.56
C GLN A 145 19.91 0.38 -24.12
N ARG A 146 20.70 -0.68 -23.84
CA ARG A 146 20.90 -1.24 -22.49
C ARG A 146 21.23 -0.20 -21.43
N GLY A 147 22.07 0.79 -21.75
CA GLY A 147 22.46 1.85 -20.81
C GLY A 147 21.27 2.73 -20.42
N LEU A 148 20.43 3.09 -21.39
CA LEU A 148 19.18 3.82 -21.15
C LEU A 148 18.16 2.97 -20.39
N ARG A 149 18.02 1.69 -20.73
CA ARG A 149 17.12 0.74 -20.05
C ARG A 149 17.47 0.57 -18.57
N ARG A 150 18.75 0.42 -18.23
CA ARG A 150 19.25 0.40 -16.84
C ARG A 150 18.96 1.71 -16.11
N ARG A 151 19.18 2.87 -16.74
CA ARG A 151 18.88 4.18 -16.12
C ARG A 151 17.38 4.35 -15.85
N ALA A 152 16.52 3.98 -16.80
CA ALA A 152 15.07 4.04 -16.63
C ALA A 152 14.59 3.12 -15.50
N ALA A 153 15.04 1.87 -15.46
CA ALA A 153 14.71 0.95 -14.37
C ALA A 153 15.22 1.43 -13.00
N ASN A 154 16.40 2.06 -12.95
CA ASN A 154 16.93 2.68 -11.72
C ASN A 154 16.13 3.92 -11.29
N ALA A 155 15.47 4.63 -12.22
CA ALA A 155 14.49 5.66 -11.87
C ALA A 155 13.18 5.05 -11.34
N GLY A 156 12.76 3.90 -11.89
CA GLY A 156 11.68 3.08 -11.32
C GLY A 156 11.93 2.66 -9.87
N VAL A 157 13.17 2.29 -9.50
CA VAL A 157 13.53 2.00 -8.09
C VAL A 157 13.40 3.26 -7.21
N ARG A 158 13.88 4.43 -7.67
CA ARG A 158 13.71 5.69 -6.92
C ARG A 158 12.24 6.09 -6.76
N LEU A 159 11.41 5.80 -7.76
CA LEU A 159 9.97 5.99 -7.71
C LEU A 159 9.34 5.07 -6.66
N ALA A 160 9.62 3.75 -6.70
CA ALA A 160 9.12 2.80 -5.71
C ALA A 160 9.50 3.20 -4.27
N ASP A 161 10.77 3.54 -4.02
CA ASP A 161 11.24 4.00 -2.72
C ASP A 161 10.50 5.27 -2.23
N ALA A 162 10.17 6.20 -3.14
CA ALA A 162 9.44 7.42 -2.80
C ALA A 162 7.96 7.16 -2.56
N THR A 163 7.31 6.31 -3.37
CA THR A 163 5.92 5.87 -3.18
C THR A 163 5.75 5.16 -1.83
N ILE A 164 6.63 4.20 -1.50
CA ILE A 164 6.61 3.47 -0.22
C ILE A 164 6.74 4.43 0.97
N ARG A 165 7.60 5.45 0.88
CA ARG A 165 7.73 6.49 1.92
C ARG A 165 6.47 7.35 2.04
N ASN A 166 5.78 7.62 0.93
CA ASN A 166 4.53 8.37 0.97
C ASN A 166 3.41 7.57 1.64
N THR A 167 3.24 6.30 1.25
CA THR A 167 2.27 5.40 1.91
C THR A 167 2.61 5.16 3.37
N ALA A 168 3.91 5.11 3.75
CA ALA A 168 4.32 5.03 5.15
C ALA A 168 3.86 6.26 5.96
N ARG A 169 4.03 7.47 5.42
CA ARG A 169 3.55 8.73 6.01
C ARG A 169 2.04 8.71 6.23
N GLU A 170 1.28 8.35 5.19
CA GLU A 170 -0.18 8.26 5.23
C GLU A 170 -0.65 7.24 6.27
N ARG A 171 -0.08 6.03 6.27
CA ARG A 171 -0.40 4.97 7.23
C ARG A 171 -0.04 5.31 8.68
N ILE A 172 1.07 6.02 8.90
CA ILE A 172 1.43 6.56 10.21
C ILE A 172 0.39 7.58 10.70
N ALA A 173 -0.11 8.44 9.81
CA ALA A 173 -1.15 9.42 10.15
C ALA A 173 -2.48 8.72 10.47
N ASP A 174 -2.94 7.80 9.63
CA ASP A 174 -4.13 6.97 9.85
C ASP A 174 -4.09 6.26 11.22
N ALA A 175 -2.98 5.57 11.51
CA ALA A 175 -2.80 4.82 12.75
C ALA A 175 -2.70 5.73 13.99
N SER A 176 -2.04 6.89 13.86
CA SER A 176 -1.98 7.90 14.94
C SER A 176 -3.36 8.47 15.25
N ASN A 177 -4.17 8.75 14.23
CA ASN A 177 -5.55 9.23 14.37
C ASN A 177 -6.47 8.18 15.01
N ALA A 178 -6.30 6.89 14.67
CA ALA A 178 -7.02 5.80 15.30
C ALA A 178 -6.62 5.62 16.79
N TYR A 179 -5.33 5.75 17.11
CA TYR A 179 -4.83 5.70 18.49
C TYR A 179 -5.43 6.81 19.36
N TYR A 180 -5.39 8.07 18.90
CA TYR A 180 -5.98 9.18 19.67
C TYR A 180 -7.50 9.06 19.80
N ALA A 181 -8.21 8.56 18.79
CA ALA A 181 -9.64 8.29 18.88
C ALA A 181 -9.97 7.22 19.93
N ALA A 182 -9.13 6.17 20.03
CA ALA A 182 -9.24 5.16 21.06
C ALA A 182 -8.90 5.72 22.46
N GLU A 183 -7.81 6.50 22.62
CA GLU A 183 -7.49 7.16 23.90
C GLU A 183 -8.62 8.09 24.36
N ALA A 184 -9.16 8.93 23.48
CA ALA A 184 -10.29 9.79 23.81
C ALA A 184 -11.52 8.98 24.28
N SER A 185 -11.81 7.84 23.65
CA SER A 185 -12.90 6.96 24.08
C SER A 185 -12.68 6.36 25.48
N LEU A 186 -11.43 6.05 25.85
CA LEU A 186 -11.08 5.63 27.22
C LEU A 186 -11.36 6.75 28.23
N ARG A 187 -10.95 7.99 27.92
CA ARG A 187 -11.20 9.15 28.80
C ARG A 187 -12.68 9.45 28.98
N ARG A 188 -13.47 9.35 27.90
CA ARG A 188 -14.92 9.55 27.91
C ARG A 188 -15.65 8.51 28.75
N ILE A 189 -15.32 7.22 28.62
CA ILE A 189 -15.97 6.16 29.41
C ILE A 189 -15.67 6.30 30.90
N ASP A 190 -14.47 6.74 31.29
CA ASP A 190 -14.13 7.00 32.70
C ASP A 190 -15.00 8.12 33.30
N VAL A 191 -15.16 9.24 32.59
CA VAL A 191 -16.03 10.36 32.99
C VAL A 191 -17.50 9.92 33.10
N VAL A 192 -18.02 9.18 32.11
CA VAL A 192 -19.42 8.73 32.11
C VAL A 192 -19.67 7.68 33.20
N ARG A 193 -18.71 6.79 33.49
CA ARG A 193 -18.81 5.83 34.61
C ARG A 193 -18.82 6.53 35.96
N ALA A 194 -17.93 7.50 36.19
CA ALA A 194 -17.91 8.28 37.41
C ALA A 194 -19.25 9.02 37.63
N SER A 195 -19.83 9.57 36.54
CA SER A 195 -21.15 10.20 36.61
C SER A 195 -22.29 9.20 36.81
N ALA A 196 -22.24 8.00 36.24
CA ALA A 196 -23.25 6.97 36.50
C ALA A 196 -23.23 6.50 37.96
N ASP A 197 -22.03 6.35 38.56
CA ASP A 197 -21.91 5.91 39.95
C ASP A 197 -22.46 6.94 40.96
N ILE A 198 -22.14 8.22 40.78
CA ILE A 198 -22.72 9.30 41.60
C ILE A 198 -24.25 9.38 41.40
N GLY A 199 -24.75 9.18 40.18
CA GLY A 199 -26.19 9.15 39.89
C GLY A 199 -26.92 8.00 40.59
N ARG A 200 -26.31 6.82 40.66
CA ARG A 200 -26.81 5.67 41.42
C ARG A 200 -26.89 5.97 42.93
N ARG A 201 -25.83 6.54 43.51
CA ARG A 201 -25.81 6.94 44.94
C ARG A 201 -26.86 8.01 45.27
N LEU A 202 -27.11 8.93 44.34
CA LEU A 202 -28.17 9.94 44.48
C LEU A 202 -29.56 9.27 44.49
N LEU A 203 -29.82 8.32 43.59
CA LEU A 203 -31.08 7.55 43.59
C LEU A 203 -31.28 6.79 44.90
N GLU A 204 -30.24 6.16 45.45
CA GLU A 204 -30.28 5.45 46.74
C GLU A 204 -30.70 6.38 47.89
N ALA A 205 -30.18 7.61 47.94
CA ALA A 205 -30.56 8.62 48.93
C ALA A 205 -32.00 9.14 48.72
N VAL A 206 -32.38 9.44 47.48
CA VAL A 206 -33.72 9.93 47.11
C VAL A 206 -34.80 8.88 47.45
N VAL A 207 -34.55 7.59 47.23
CA VAL A 207 -35.47 6.50 47.61
C VAL A 207 -35.64 6.38 49.13
N LEU A 208 -34.61 6.69 49.92
CA LEU A 208 -34.72 6.74 51.39
C LEU A 208 -35.61 7.92 51.82
N GLN A 209 -35.35 9.12 51.31
CA GLN A 209 -36.14 10.31 51.61
C GLN A 209 -37.63 10.16 51.22
N LEU A 210 -37.94 9.45 50.14
CA LEU A 210 -39.32 9.13 49.77
C LEU A 210 -40.03 8.27 50.84
N ARG A 211 -39.32 7.28 51.42
CA ARG A 211 -39.87 6.42 52.49
C ARG A 211 -40.06 7.16 53.80
N GLU A 212 -39.22 8.16 54.06
CA GLU A 212 -39.31 9.06 55.21
C GLU A 212 -40.34 10.18 55.00
N GLY A 213 -40.87 10.33 53.77
CA GLY A 213 -41.89 11.32 53.41
C GLY A 213 -41.35 12.73 53.17
N GLU A 214 -40.03 12.90 53.06
CA GLU A 214 -39.38 14.21 52.88
C GLU A 214 -39.53 14.77 51.44
N ILE A 215 -39.76 13.91 50.45
CA ILE A 215 -39.84 14.28 49.03
C ILE A 215 -41.05 13.67 48.33
N SER A 216 -41.36 14.18 47.14
CA SER A 216 -42.45 13.66 46.31
C SER A 216 -42.08 12.39 45.55
N ALA A 217 -43.08 11.55 45.24
CA ALA A 217 -42.91 10.42 44.33
C ALA A 217 -42.47 10.85 42.92
N LEU A 218 -42.82 12.08 42.51
CA LEU A 218 -42.38 12.67 41.24
C LEU A 218 -40.86 12.87 41.19
N GLU A 219 -40.27 13.35 42.28
CA GLU A 219 -38.82 13.56 42.41
C GLU A 219 -38.05 12.23 42.44
N ALA A 220 -38.59 11.21 43.12
CA ALA A 220 -38.02 9.86 43.10
C ALA A 220 -38.04 9.25 41.70
N ASN A 221 -39.19 9.31 41.00
CA ASN A 221 -39.31 8.84 39.63
C ASN A 221 -38.35 9.58 38.68
N LEU A 222 -38.11 10.88 38.88
CA LEU A 222 -37.16 11.66 38.10
C LEU A 222 -35.71 11.19 38.32
N ALA A 223 -35.30 10.91 39.56
CA ALA A 223 -34.00 10.34 39.85
C ALA A 223 -33.81 8.94 39.25
N GLU A 224 -34.87 8.12 39.24
CA GLU A 224 -34.84 6.79 38.64
C GLU A 224 -34.62 6.87 37.12
N ILE A 225 -35.35 7.76 36.44
CA ILE A 225 -35.19 8.05 35.01
C ILE A 225 -33.77 8.52 34.69
N GLU A 226 -33.20 9.45 35.47
CA GLU A 226 -31.84 9.95 35.24
C GLU A 226 -30.76 8.89 35.53
N SER A 227 -30.94 8.03 36.54
CA SER A 227 -30.07 6.88 36.79
C SER A 227 -30.10 5.90 35.60
N GLY A 228 -31.29 5.56 35.10
CA GLY A 228 -31.46 4.73 33.91
C GLY A 228 -30.80 5.33 32.65
N ARG A 229 -30.94 6.65 32.45
CA ARG A 229 -30.27 7.39 31.36
C ARG A 229 -28.74 7.35 31.50
N ALA A 230 -28.21 7.51 32.71
CA ALA A 230 -26.77 7.45 32.95
C ALA A 230 -26.20 6.04 32.66
N GLN A 231 -26.91 4.97 33.07
CA GLN A 231 -26.55 3.59 32.75
C GLN A 231 -26.59 3.33 31.23
N ALA A 232 -27.63 3.80 30.53
CA ALA A 232 -27.70 3.72 29.07
C ALA A 232 -26.55 4.47 28.37
N ARG A 233 -26.12 5.62 28.90
CA ARG A 233 -24.96 6.38 28.40
C ARG A 233 -23.64 5.60 28.57
N VAL A 234 -23.45 4.90 29.69
CA VAL A 234 -22.29 3.99 29.90
C VAL A 234 -22.25 2.90 28.82
N ILE A 235 -23.38 2.24 28.54
CA ILE A 235 -23.47 1.21 27.49
C ILE A 235 -23.19 1.82 26.10
N GLY A 236 -23.69 3.03 25.84
CA GLY A 236 -23.42 3.78 24.61
C GLY A 236 -21.93 4.05 24.37
N GLU A 237 -21.21 4.54 25.38
CA GLU A 237 -19.76 4.81 25.30
C GLU A 237 -18.93 3.51 25.27
N LEU A 238 -19.33 2.44 25.96
CA LEU A 238 -18.66 1.13 25.86
C LEU A 238 -18.68 0.58 24.43
N ARG A 239 -19.80 0.74 23.71
CA ARG A 239 -19.91 0.40 22.29
C ARG A 239 -18.98 1.26 21.43
N GLN A 240 -18.88 2.57 21.71
CA GLN A 240 -17.94 3.46 21.00
C GLN A 240 -16.48 3.07 21.26
N GLN A 241 -16.10 2.83 22.51
CA GLN A 241 -14.77 2.36 22.91
C GLN A 241 -14.41 1.06 22.17
N THR A 242 -15.34 0.11 22.10
CA THR A 242 -15.16 -1.15 21.37
C THR A 242 -14.88 -0.90 19.88
N ASN A 243 -15.67 -0.04 19.24
CA ASN A 243 -15.46 0.35 17.84
C ASN A 243 -14.10 1.02 17.62
N ARG A 244 -13.69 1.97 18.49
CA ARG A 244 -12.39 2.66 18.36
C ARG A 244 -11.20 1.72 18.54
N LEU A 245 -11.29 0.77 19.47
CA LEU A 245 -10.24 -0.24 19.65
C LEU A 245 -10.16 -1.21 18.46
N VAL A 246 -11.28 -1.56 17.83
CA VAL A 246 -11.29 -2.36 16.58
C VAL A 246 -10.76 -1.56 15.39
N GLU A 247 -11.10 -0.28 15.27
CA GLU A 247 -10.54 0.66 14.27
C GLU A 247 -9.02 0.74 14.39
N LEU A 248 -8.48 0.88 15.62
CA LEU A 248 -7.05 0.88 15.89
C LEU A 248 -6.40 -0.47 15.55
N LYS A 249 -6.95 -1.60 16.01
CA LYS A 249 -6.44 -2.95 15.69
C LYS A 249 -6.29 -3.13 14.18
N ARG A 250 -7.35 -2.79 13.41
CA ARG A 250 -7.34 -2.82 11.95
C ARG A 250 -6.24 -1.92 11.36
N ALA A 251 -6.07 -0.70 11.89
CA ALA A 251 -5.06 0.25 11.40
C ALA A 251 -3.61 -0.21 11.63
N VAL A 252 -3.34 -1.06 12.64
CA VAL A 252 -2.02 -1.66 12.89
C VAL A 252 -1.91 -3.14 12.49
N GLY A 253 -2.89 -3.68 11.73
CA GLY A 253 -2.89 -5.06 11.26
C GLY A 253 -3.09 -6.15 12.34
N LEU A 254 -3.60 -5.80 13.51
CA LEU A 254 -3.86 -6.75 14.60
C LEU A 254 -5.26 -7.38 14.48
N ALA A 255 -5.37 -8.63 14.95
CA ALA A 255 -6.63 -9.37 14.98
C ALA A 255 -7.65 -8.72 15.94
N PRO A 256 -8.96 -8.73 15.66
CA PRO A 256 -9.98 -8.12 16.52
C PRO A 256 -9.98 -8.64 17.97
N GLU A 257 -9.55 -9.88 18.18
CA GLU A 257 -9.51 -10.59 19.45
C GLU A 257 -8.29 -10.23 20.31
N THR A 258 -7.27 -9.58 19.74
CA THR A 258 -6.03 -9.22 20.47
C THR A 258 -6.36 -8.34 21.68
N LEU A 259 -5.95 -8.74 22.89
CA LEU A 259 -6.10 -7.91 24.08
C LEU A 259 -5.12 -6.74 24.02
N LEU A 260 -5.66 -5.52 24.14
CA LEU A 260 -4.88 -4.28 24.09
C LEU A 260 -5.04 -3.49 25.38
N SER A 261 -3.95 -2.85 25.81
CA SER A 261 -3.96 -1.78 26.79
C SER A 261 -3.25 -0.57 26.16
N LEU A 262 -3.89 0.59 26.16
CA LEU A 262 -3.25 1.80 25.67
C LEU A 262 -2.43 2.43 26.80
N GLU A 263 -1.16 2.67 26.54
CA GLU A 263 -0.38 3.58 27.38
C GLU A 263 -0.83 4.99 27.02
N PRO A 264 -1.26 5.82 28.01
CA PRO A 264 -1.67 7.19 27.74
C PRO A 264 -0.58 7.97 27.02
N SER A 265 -0.95 8.79 26.05
CA SER A 265 0.01 9.71 25.45
C SER A 265 0.56 10.62 26.55
N ALA A 266 1.88 10.68 26.70
CA ALA A 266 2.53 11.47 27.73
C ALA A 266 2.03 12.92 27.71
N SER A 267 1.83 13.49 28.90
CA SER A 267 1.42 14.89 29.07
C SER A 267 2.36 15.83 28.30
N GLU A 268 1.80 16.94 27.83
CA GLU A 268 2.35 17.83 26.79
C GLU A 268 3.78 18.33 27.09
N SER A 269 4.18 18.35 28.37
CA SER A 269 5.51 18.70 28.85
C SER A 269 6.68 17.87 28.28
N ALA A 270 6.44 16.65 27.78
CA ALA A 270 7.51 15.71 27.40
C ALA A 270 7.84 15.67 25.89
N ARG A 271 7.03 16.29 25.02
CA ARG A 271 7.25 16.29 23.55
C ARG A 271 7.87 17.58 23.02
N ASP A 272 8.32 18.46 23.91
CA ASP A 272 8.68 19.85 23.62
C ASP A 272 10.06 20.04 22.94
N SER A 273 10.62 19.00 22.30
CA SER A 273 12.02 18.99 21.85
C SER A 273 12.24 18.66 20.37
N MET A 274 11.18 18.53 19.55
CA MET A 274 11.37 18.31 18.09
C MET A 274 10.32 18.96 17.16
N THR A 275 9.10 19.24 17.62
CA THR A 275 8.02 19.81 16.77
C THR A 275 7.12 20.87 17.43
N SER A 276 7.17 21.08 18.75
CA SER A 276 6.21 21.94 19.48
C SER A 276 6.51 23.44 19.43
N ARG A 277 6.35 24.06 18.26
CA ARG A 277 5.84 25.44 18.21
C ARG A 277 4.52 25.42 17.47
N ILE A 278 3.42 25.63 18.21
CA ILE A 278 2.09 25.84 17.62
C ILE A 278 2.26 26.94 16.55
N PRO A 279 1.89 26.68 15.28
CA PRO A 279 2.11 27.62 14.21
C PRO A 279 1.38 28.92 14.51
N VAL A 280 2.09 30.04 14.43
CA VAL A 280 1.48 31.35 14.70
C VAL A 280 0.65 31.74 13.48
N VAL A 281 -0.65 31.88 13.69
CA VAL A 281 -1.59 32.40 12.70
C VAL A 281 -1.94 33.83 13.12
N ASP A 282 -1.85 34.76 12.19
CA ASP A 282 -2.16 36.17 12.46
C ASP A 282 -3.68 36.45 12.45
N SER A 283 -4.04 37.69 12.79
CA SER A 283 -5.45 38.14 12.82
C SER A 283 -6.14 38.16 11.45
N ALA A 284 -5.39 38.02 10.35
CA ALA A 284 -5.92 37.87 8.99
C ALA A 284 -6.03 36.40 8.54
N GLY A 285 -5.74 35.45 9.43
CA GLY A 285 -5.77 34.02 9.15
C GLY A 285 -4.55 33.50 8.36
N GLN A 286 -3.48 34.29 8.27
CA GLN A 286 -2.26 33.90 7.56
C GLN A 286 -1.29 33.15 8.48
N VAL A 287 -0.77 32.03 8.00
CA VAL A 287 0.24 31.22 8.71
C VAL A 287 1.60 31.91 8.58
N GLN A 288 2.17 32.35 9.71
CA GLN A 288 3.52 32.94 9.71
C GLN A 288 4.57 31.91 9.29
N HIS A 289 5.62 32.37 8.62
CA HIS A 289 6.71 31.53 8.09
C HIS A 289 6.25 30.42 7.12
N LEU A 290 5.11 30.59 6.45
CA LEU A 290 4.58 29.62 5.46
C LEU A 290 5.62 29.22 4.40
N ASP A 291 6.44 30.15 3.92
CA ASP A 291 7.49 29.83 2.93
C ASP A 291 8.61 28.94 3.53
N SER A 292 8.90 29.07 4.83
CA SER A 292 9.81 28.16 5.53
C SER A 292 9.21 26.77 5.67
N LEU A 293 7.93 26.68 6.08
CA LEU A 293 7.20 25.41 6.17
C LEU A 293 7.08 24.73 4.80
N MET A 294 6.91 25.52 3.73
CA MET A 294 6.89 25.05 2.35
C MET A 294 8.26 24.51 1.91
N ASN A 295 9.36 25.20 2.20
CA ASN A 295 10.70 24.72 1.88
C ASN A 295 11.02 23.40 2.61
N ASP A 296 10.65 23.32 3.89
CA ASP A 296 10.72 22.08 4.69
C ASP A 296 9.89 20.95 4.05
N ALA A 297 8.64 21.21 3.70
CA ALA A 297 7.77 20.22 3.08
C ALA A 297 8.28 19.78 1.69
N ILE A 298 8.80 20.69 0.86
CA ILE A 298 9.40 20.37 -0.45
C ILE A 298 10.59 19.42 -0.29
N THR A 299 11.42 19.60 0.73
CA THR A 299 12.57 18.71 0.96
C THR A 299 12.14 17.38 1.57
N LYS A 300 11.18 17.35 2.50
CA LYS A 300 10.80 16.18 3.29
C LYS A 300 9.76 15.26 2.62
N ARG A 301 8.71 15.83 2.02
CA ARG A 301 7.55 15.08 1.53
C ARG A 301 7.89 14.06 0.44
N ALA A 302 7.31 12.88 0.58
CA ALA A 302 7.60 11.73 -0.28
C ALA A 302 6.78 11.70 -1.58
N ASP A 303 5.56 12.25 -1.59
CA ASP A 303 4.74 12.42 -2.80
C ASP A 303 5.42 13.33 -3.85
N LEU A 304 5.97 14.48 -3.42
CA LEU A 304 6.77 15.36 -4.27
C LEU A 304 8.01 14.66 -4.82
N ARG A 305 8.68 13.82 -4.02
CA ARG A 305 9.80 12.99 -4.48
C ARG A 305 9.34 11.93 -5.50
N ALA A 306 8.18 11.32 -5.29
CA ALA A 306 7.62 10.31 -6.18
C ALA A 306 7.24 10.89 -7.55
N ILE A 307 6.51 12.02 -7.61
CA ILE A 307 6.15 12.64 -8.90
C ILE A 307 7.39 13.11 -9.69
N ASN A 308 8.43 13.61 -9.00
CA ASN A 308 9.71 13.92 -9.63
C ASN A 308 10.41 12.66 -10.19
N ALA A 309 10.45 11.56 -9.43
CA ALA A 309 11.03 10.29 -9.87
C ALA A 309 10.27 9.65 -11.05
N LEU A 310 8.95 9.85 -11.12
CA LEU A 310 8.12 9.40 -12.25
C LEU A 310 8.36 10.24 -13.52
N ILE A 311 8.58 11.56 -13.39
CA ILE A 311 9.02 12.43 -14.51
C ILE A 311 10.40 11.98 -15.02
N ASP A 312 11.34 11.66 -14.13
CA ASP A 312 12.67 11.11 -14.48
C ASP A 312 12.54 9.77 -15.24
N GLU A 313 11.77 8.82 -14.71
CA GLU A 313 11.54 7.50 -15.33
C GLU A 313 10.94 7.65 -16.72
N THR A 314 9.86 8.44 -16.85
CA THR A 314 9.20 8.69 -18.13
C THR A 314 10.14 9.40 -19.12
N THR A 315 10.99 10.31 -18.66
CA THR A 315 12.00 10.98 -19.49
C THR A 315 13.05 10.00 -20.01
N LEU A 316 13.61 9.16 -19.14
CA LEU A 316 14.61 8.15 -19.50
C LEU A 316 14.00 7.06 -20.41
N ARG A 317 12.74 6.69 -20.19
CA ARG A 317 11.97 5.78 -21.05
C ARG A 317 11.72 6.39 -22.44
N THR A 318 11.41 7.68 -22.51
CA THR A 318 11.30 8.40 -23.79
C THR A 318 12.63 8.39 -24.56
N GLN A 319 13.75 8.59 -23.86
CA GLN A 319 15.08 8.49 -24.46
C GLN A 319 15.41 7.07 -24.94
N LEU A 320 15.02 6.03 -24.19
CA LEU A 320 15.17 4.63 -24.59
C LEU A 320 14.39 4.33 -25.88
N VAL A 321 13.10 4.65 -25.93
CA VAL A 321 12.25 4.37 -27.09
C VAL A 321 12.73 5.11 -28.35
N ARG A 322 13.25 6.34 -28.20
CA ARG A 322 13.93 7.07 -29.29
C ARG A 322 15.23 6.41 -29.73
N ARG A 323 15.94 5.71 -28.84
CA ARG A 323 17.19 5.00 -29.16
C ARG A 323 16.94 3.63 -29.79
N GLU A 324 15.83 2.97 -29.45
CA GLU A 324 15.38 1.69 -30.04
C GLU A 324 15.00 1.81 -31.53
N VAL A 325 14.96 3.02 -32.09
CA VAL A 325 14.92 3.26 -33.55
C VAL A 325 16.23 2.85 -34.23
N ILE A 326 17.37 2.88 -33.53
CA ILE A 326 18.63 2.41 -34.09
C ILE A 326 18.62 0.87 -34.05
N PRO A 327 18.70 0.19 -35.20
CA PRO A 327 18.52 -1.25 -35.27
C PRO A 327 19.67 -1.98 -34.57
N ASN A 328 19.32 -3.09 -33.94
CA ASN A 328 20.30 -4.02 -33.40
C ASN A 328 21.03 -4.74 -34.55
N VAL A 329 22.27 -5.15 -34.29
CA VAL A 329 23.06 -5.92 -35.25
C VAL A 329 23.07 -7.37 -34.79
N ARG A 330 22.64 -8.26 -35.68
CA ARG A 330 22.78 -9.70 -35.54
C ARG A 330 24.11 -10.11 -36.14
N VAL A 331 24.98 -10.68 -35.31
CA VAL A 331 26.28 -11.22 -35.71
C VAL A 331 26.27 -12.72 -35.45
N GLY A 332 26.73 -13.52 -36.41
CA GLY A 332 26.69 -14.97 -36.30
C GLY A 332 27.62 -15.68 -37.26
N LEU A 333 27.50 -16.99 -37.27
CA LEU A 333 28.15 -17.91 -38.20
C LEU A 333 27.08 -18.79 -38.82
N TYR A 334 27.17 -19.01 -40.13
CA TYR A 334 26.37 -20.00 -40.82
C TYR A 334 27.26 -21.14 -41.36
N VAL A 335 26.67 -22.33 -41.38
CA VAL A 335 27.27 -23.59 -41.80
C VAL A 335 26.33 -24.24 -42.80
N GLU A 336 26.70 -24.23 -44.07
CA GLU A 336 25.91 -24.76 -45.19
C GLU A 336 26.57 -26.03 -45.75
N GLN A 337 25.81 -27.12 -45.83
CA GLN A 337 26.23 -28.32 -46.56
C GLN A 337 25.99 -28.12 -48.06
N MET A 338 27.06 -28.07 -48.86
CA MET A 338 26.92 -27.89 -50.31
C MET A 338 26.37 -29.17 -50.97
N PRO A 339 25.39 -29.06 -51.90
CA PRO A 339 24.67 -30.23 -52.38
C PRO A 339 25.35 -30.95 -53.57
N ASN A 340 26.35 -30.32 -54.20
CA ASN A 340 27.14 -30.88 -55.32
C ASN A 340 28.64 -31.06 -55.00
N GLU A 341 29.11 -30.61 -53.82
CA GLU A 341 30.49 -30.76 -53.36
C GLU A 341 30.46 -31.48 -52.00
N ARG A 342 31.45 -32.33 -51.68
CA ARG A 342 31.56 -32.95 -50.35
C ARG A 342 32.09 -31.98 -49.28
N GLY A 343 31.82 -30.68 -49.44
CA GLY A 343 32.35 -29.59 -48.64
C GLY A 343 31.31 -28.97 -47.72
N LEU A 344 31.80 -28.45 -46.59
CA LEU A 344 31.04 -27.63 -45.65
C LEU A 344 31.45 -26.17 -45.86
N ARG A 345 30.50 -25.27 -46.14
CA ARG A 345 30.78 -23.83 -46.19
C ARG A 345 30.51 -23.23 -44.82
N LEU A 346 31.55 -22.71 -44.18
CA LEU A 346 31.44 -21.86 -43.00
C LEU A 346 31.61 -20.39 -43.43
N GLY A 347 30.72 -19.51 -42.96
CA GLY A 347 30.81 -18.08 -43.24
C GLY A 347 30.24 -17.19 -42.12
N PRO A 348 30.63 -15.91 -42.07
CA PRO A 348 30.03 -14.95 -41.16
C PRO A 348 28.61 -14.59 -41.63
N ALA A 349 27.69 -14.49 -40.67
CA ALA A 349 26.34 -13.96 -40.86
C ALA A 349 26.25 -12.57 -40.22
N LEU A 350 25.83 -11.56 -40.99
CA LEU A 350 25.55 -10.22 -40.51
C LEU A 350 24.16 -9.80 -40.96
N GLY A 351 23.34 -9.31 -40.03
CA GLY A 351 22.00 -8.81 -40.33
C GLY A 351 21.64 -7.62 -39.45
N PHE A 352 20.85 -6.69 -39.98
CA PHE A 352 20.27 -5.58 -39.22
C PHE A 352 18.94 -5.18 -39.86
N GLY A 353 17.99 -4.71 -39.04
CA GLY A 353 16.72 -4.20 -39.55
C GLY A 353 16.87 -2.80 -40.15
N ILE A 354 16.04 -2.45 -41.14
CA ILE A 354 15.98 -1.07 -41.69
C ILE A 354 14.61 -0.47 -41.28
N PRO A 355 14.56 0.52 -40.37
CA PRO A 355 13.31 1.08 -39.83
C PRO A 355 12.66 2.07 -40.81
N LEU A 356 12.08 1.54 -41.88
CA LEU A 356 11.42 2.35 -42.91
C LEU A 356 10.10 2.97 -42.39
N TRP A 357 9.20 2.16 -41.83
CA TRP A 357 7.84 2.57 -41.44
C TRP A 357 7.64 2.79 -39.94
N ASN A 358 8.17 1.88 -39.10
CA ASN A 358 8.10 1.99 -37.65
C ASN A 358 9.41 2.56 -37.09
N ARG A 359 9.33 3.76 -36.51
CA ARG A 359 10.40 4.46 -35.79
C ARG A 359 9.92 4.84 -34.38
N ASN A 360 9.00 4.04 -33.82
CA ASN A 360 8.33 4.25 -32.54
C ASN A 360 7.63 5.63 -32.40
N GLN A 361 7.28 6.29 -33.51
CA GLN A 361 6.81 7.69 -33.52
C GLN A 361 5.64 7.92 -32.56
N GLY A 362 4.57 7.12 -32.66
CA GLY A 362 3.41 7.25 -31.76
C GLY A 362 3.72 6.94 -30.29
N THR A 363 4.66 6.04 -30.01
CA THR A 363 5.12 5.75 -28.63
C THR A 363 5.93 6.91 -28.06
N VAL A 364 6.77 7.55 -28.87
CA VAL A 364 7.52 8.76 -28.49
C VAL A 364 6.58 9.93 -28.23
N ASP A 365 5.55 10.12 -29.07
CA ASP A 365 4.55 11.16 -28.90
C ASP A 365 3.72 10.94 -27.63
N ALA A 366 3.24 9.70 -27.40
CA ALA A 366 2.51 9.33 -26.20
C ALA A 366 3.33 9.53 -24.91
N LEU A 367 4.61 9.12 -24.88
CA LEU A 367 5.49 9.35 -23.73
C LEU A 367 5.83 10.84 -23.54
N THR A 368 5.97 11.60 -24.64
CA THR A 368 6.18 13.05 -24.58
C THR A 368 4.96 13.77 -24.00
N ALA A 369 3.75 13.36 -24.40
CA ALA A 369 2.49 13.85 -23.82
C ALA A 369 2.35 13.45 -22.35
N ARG A 370 2.68 12.20 -21.99
CA ARG A 370 2.67 11.72 -20.60
C ARG A 370 3.63 12.52 -19.72
N ARG A 371 4.83 12.89 -20.20
CA ARG A 371 5.73 13.75 -19.42
C ARG A 371 5.12 15.14 -19.16
N ARG A 372 4.50 15.76 -20.17
CA ARG A 372 3.79 17.05 -20.00
C ARG A 372 2.63 16.94 -19.00
N GLN A 373 1.87 15.84 -19.04
CA GLN A 373 0.84 15.55 -18.03
C GLN A 373 1.44 15.54 -16.62
N LEU A 374 2.52 14.77 -16.41
CA LEU A 374 3.19 14.70 -15.11
C LEU A 374 3.79 16.04 -14.66
N GLU A 375 4.24 16.90 -15.58
CA GLU A 375 4.66 18.27 -15.29
C GLU A 375 3.50 19.15 -14.77
N PHE A 376 2.25 18.91 -15.20
CA PHE A 376 1.05 19.53 -14.63
C PHE A 376 0.62 18.87 -13.31
N ASP A 377 0.64 17.54 -13.23
CA ASP A 377 0.33 16.79 -12.00
C ASP A 377 1.25 17.23 -10.85
N ARG A 378 2.55 17.45 -11.13
CA ARG A 378 3.51 18.02 -10.16
C ARG A 378 3.11 19.41 -9.67
N ARG A 379 2.53 20.27 -10.52
CA ARG A 379 2.03 21.59 -10.12
C ARG A 379 0.79 21.45 -9.24
N ALA A 380 -0.10 20.51 -9.56
CA ALA A 380 -1.25 20.20 -8.73
C ALA A 380 -0.83 19.69 -7.34
N VAL A 381 0.15 18.77 -7.26
CA VAL A 381 0.72 18.30 -5.97
C VAL A 381 1.33 19.47 -5.19
N LEU A 382 2.09 20.39 -5.81
CA LEU A 382 2.63 21.56 -5.12
C LEU A 382 1.55 22.50 -4.56
N LEU A 383 0.45 22.72 -5.31
CA LEU A 383 -0.69 23.50 -4.84
C LEU A 383 -1.43 22.78 -3.69
N GLN A 384 -1.58 21.46 -3.79
CA GLN A 384 -2.16 20.62 -2.73
C GLN A 384 -1.30 20.66 -1.46
N VAL A 385 0.03 20.52 -1.56
CA VAL A 385 0.96 20.67 -0.43
C VAL A 385 0.78 22.04 0.25
N ARG A 386 0.64 23.12 -0.54
CA ARG A 386 0.41 24.46 0.00
C ARG A 386 -0.92 24.56 0.74
N ALA A 387 -1.99 24.01 0.16
CA ALA A 387 -3.30 23.98 0.79
C ALA A 387 -3.27 23.19 2.11
N GLU A 388 -2.74 21.96 2.09
CA GLU A 388 -2.63 21.09 3.27
C GLU A 388 -1.84 21.73 4.42
N ILE A 389 -0.71 22.40 4.14
CA ILE A 389 0.07 23.10 5.18
C ILE A 389 -0.75 24.24 5.78
N VAL A 390 -1.42 25.05 4.94
CA VAL A 390 -2.23 26.18 5.43
C VAL A 390 -3.42 25.69 6.23
N THR A 391 -4.17 24.69 5.76
CA THR A 391 -5.35 24.17 6.47
C THR A 391 -4.97 23.47 7.76
N ALA A 392 -3.94 22.62 7.75
CA ALA A 392 -3.53 21.88 8.95
C ALA A 392 -2.87 22.79 10.00
N ALA A 393 -2.05 23.77 9.60
CA ALA A 393 -1.49 24.74 10.53
C ALA A 393 -2.58 25.59 11.20
N SER A 394 -3.53 26.12 10.41
CA SER A 394 -4.64 26.90 10.96
C SER A 394 -5.57 26.08 11.84
N ALA A 395 -5.87 24.83 11.45
CA ALA A 395 -6.64 23.91 12.29
C ALA A 395 -5.93 23.58 13.60
N TYR A 396 -4.62 23.31 13.57
CA TYR A 396 -3.85 23.00 14.78
C TYR A 396 -3.74 24.20 15.72
N ALA A 397 -3.52 25.42 15.20
CA ALA A 397 -3.51 26.64 15.99
C ALA A 397 -4.88 26.94 16.63
N ALA A 398 -5.98 26.82 15.86
CA ALA A 398 -7.32 27.06 16.36
C ALA A 398 -7.72 26.05 17.46
N THR A 399 -7.51 24.75 17.20
CA THR A 399 -7.86 23.68 18.16
C THR A 399 -6.96 23.66 19.40
N ALA A 400 -5.70 24.08 19.29
CA ALA A 400 -4.84 24.29 20.45
C ALA A 400 -5.37 25.42 21.36
N ASN A 401 -5.80 26.54 20.77
CA ASN A 401 -6.44 27.63 21.51
C ASN A 401 -7.78 27.22 22.12
N GLU A 402 -8.61 26.48 21.38
CA GLU A 402 -9.88 25.94 21.84
C GLU A 402 -9.70 25.04 23.08
N VAL A 403 -8.81 24.05 23.02
CA VAL A 403 -8.50 23.17 24.16
C VAL A 403 -7.98 23.96 25.36
N ALA A 404 -7.14 24.97 25.14
CA ALA A 404 -6.64 25.83 26.22
C ALA A 404 -7.74 26.69 26.86
N ILE A 405 -8.77 27.09 26.10
CA ILE A 405 -9.97 27.74 26.63
C ILE A 405 -10.79 26.72 27.43
N TYR A 406 -11.21 25.60 26.82
CA TYR A 406 -12.00 24.55 27.49
C TYR A 406 -11.35 24.07 28.80
N ALA A 407 -10.03 23.86 28.83
CA ALA A 407 -9.32 23.45 30.04
C ALA A 407 -9.51 24.45 31.20
N ARG A 408 -9.41 25.75 30.91
CA ARG A 408 -9.46 26.83 31.92
C ARG A 408 -10.87 27.28 32.29
N THR A 409 -11.77 27.41 31.32
CA THR A 409 -13.08 28.04 31.49
C THR A 409 -14.24 27.05 31.59
N VAL A 410 -14.04 25.80 31.18
CA VAL A 410 -15.09 24.77 31.16
C VAL A 410 -14.76 23.62 32.13
N LEU A 411 -13.65 22.91 31.90
CA LEU A 411 -13.29 21.71 32.65
C LEU A 411 -13.02 21.99 34.13
N GLN A 412 -12.17 22.96 34.44
CA GLN A 412 -11.79 23.27 35.83
C GLN A 412 -12.97 23.81 36.65
N PRO A 413 -13.81 24.75 36.14
CA PRO A 413 -15.04 25.14 36.83
C PRO A 413 -16.05 24.00 36.96
N ALA A 414 -16.22 23.14 35.94
CA ALA A 414 -17.15 22.01 36.01
C ALA A 414 -16.81 21.05 37.17
N ARG A 415 -15.53 20.65 37.27
CA ARG A 415 -15.03 19.79 38.36
C ARG A 415 -15.20 20.43 39.74
N THR A 416 -14.94 21.73 39.85
CA THR A 416 -15.04 22.46 41.11
C THR A 416 -16.50 22.60 41.55
N ASN A 417 -17.41 22.88 40.61
CA ASN A 417 -18.82 23.09 40.88
C ASN A 417 -19.58 21.79 41.22
N GLY A 418 -19.15 20.63 40.73
CA GLY A 418 -19.82 19.35 41.02
C GLY A 418 -19.98 19.07 42.52
N ALA A 419 -18.91 19.25 43.30
CA ALA A 419 -18.94 19.07 44.76
C ALA A 419 -19.78 20.14 45.49
N LEU A 420 -19.83 21.36 44.95
CA LEU A 420 -20.65 22.45 45.50
C LEU A 420 -22.15 22.18 45.29
N LEU A 421 -22.53 21.61 44.14
CA LEU A 421 -23.93 21.26 43.85
C LEU A 421 -24.46 20.15 44.77
N GLU A 422 -23.67 19.08 44.99
CA GLU A 422 -24.05 18.04 45.96
C GLU A 422 -24.22 18.62 47.37
N THR A 423 -23.33 19.52 47.78
CA THR A 423 -23.38 20.20 49.08
C THR A 423 -24.62 21.10 49.19
N ALA A 424 -24.92 21.88 48.14
CA ALA A 424 -26.08 22.76 48.09
C ALA A 424 -27.41 21.99 48.14
N TYR A 425 -27.49 20.84 47.46
CA TYR A 425 -28.66 19.96 47.52
C TYR A 425 -28.85 19.36 48.92
N ARG A 426 -27.81 18.78 49.53
CA ARG A 426 -27.87 18.26 50.92
C ARG A 426 -28.23 19.33 51.95
N ALA A 427 -27.88 20.59 51.70
CA ALA A 427 -28.25 21.74 52.53
C ALA A 427 -29.64 22.35 52.22
N GLY A 428 -30.44 21.69 51.36
CA GLY A 428 -31.78 22.15 50.96
C GLY A 428 -31.80 23.47 50.18
N LYS A 429 -30.67 23.88 49.58
CA LYS A 429 -30.52 25.17 48.88
C LYS A 429 -30.91 25.12 47.40
N ILE A 430 -30.93 23.93 46.80
CA ILE A 430 -31.42 23.70 45.44
C ILE A 430 -32.31 22.46 45.42
N PRO A 431 -33.40 22.44 44.64
CA PRO A 431 -34.27 21.27 44.52
C PRO A 431 -33.65 20.20 43.60
N LEU A 432 -34.09 18.96 43.74
CA LEU A 432 -33.54 17.82 42.99
C LEU A 432 -33.54 17.99 41.46
N PRO A 433 -34.60 18.52 40.80
CA PRO A 433 -34.58 18.74 39.35
C PRO A 433 -33.48 19.70 38.90
N THR A 434 -33.16 20.71 39.72
CA THR A 434 -32.07 21.67 39.44
C THR A 434 -30.71 21.01 39.61
N LEU A 435 -30.51 20.17 40.63
CA LEU A 435 -29.29 19.37 40.77
C LEU A 435 -29.07 18.48 39.53
N LEU A 436 -30.09 17.73 39.12
CA LEU A 436 -30.00 16.80 37.98
C LEU A 436 -29.70 17.54 36.66
N LEU A 437 -30.36 18.68 36.41
CA LEU A 437 -30.09 19.52 35.24
C LEU A 437 -28.64 20.02 35.20
N LEU A 438 -28.19 20.66 36.29
CA LEU A 438 -26.83 21.23 36.37
C LEU A 438 -25.77 20.13 36.25
N ARG A 439 -26.02 18.97 36.87
CA ARG A 439 -25.14 17.79 36.81
C ARG A 439 -24.98 17.23 35.40
N ASN A 440 -26.06 17.21 34.60
CA ASN A 440 -25.98 16.84 33.18
C ASN A 440 -25.19 17.89 32.38
N GLN A 441 -25.39 19.19 32.64
CA GLN A 441 -24.60 20.26 32.01
C GLN A 441 -23.10 20.14 32.32
N LEU A 442 -22.74 19.81 33.57
CA LEU A 442 -21.33 19.59 33.95
C LEU A 442 -20.73 18.34 33.28
N LEU A 443 -21.52 17.25 33.15
CA LEU A 443 -21.08 16.05 32.42
C LEU A 443 -20.84 16.35 30.94
N ASP A 444 -21.77 17.03 30.28
CA ASP A 444 -21.66 17.39 28.87
C ASP A 444 -20.48 18.36 28.64
N ALA A 445 -20.20 19.25 29.61
CA ALA A 445 -19.03 20.12 29.62
C ALA A 445 -17.69 19.36 29.74
N GLU A 446 -17.58 18.35 30.61
CA GLU A 446 -16.38 17.50 30.68
C GLU A 446 -16.17 16.65 29.42
N LEU A 447 -17.26 16.16 28.81
CA LEU A 447 -17.19 15.43 27.54
C LEU A 447 -16.76 16.32 26.37
N GLY A 448 -17.26 17.56 26.31
CA GLY A 448 -16.86 18.56 25.31
C GLY A 448 -15.36 18.87 25.35
N TYR A 449 -14.74 18.91 26.54
CA TYR A 449 -13.28 19.03 26.66
C TYR A 449 -12.54 17.86 25.98
N TRP A 450 -12.99 16.62 26.15
CA TRP A 450 -12.34 15.45 25.55
C TRP A 450 -12.53 15.39 24.02
N ASP A 451 -13.64 15.91 23.51
CA ASP A 451 -13.87 16.05 22.07
C ASP A 451 -12.97 17.14 21.46
N ALA A 452 -12.84 18.30 22.11
CA ALA A 452 -11.88 19.34 21.73
C ALA A 452 -10.43 18.83 21.78
N TRP A 453 -10.07 18.07 22.82
CA TRP A 453 -8.75 17.45 22.95
C TRP A 453 -8.45 16.50 21.77
N LEU A 454 -9.40 15.63 21.41
CA LEU A 454 -9.26 14.73 20.26
C LEU A 454 -9.10 15.51 18.94
N LEU A 455 -9.87 16.58 18.76
CA LEU A 455 -9.80 17.42 17.57
C LEU A 455 -8.42 18.06 17.41
N ARG A 456 -7.82 18.55 18.50
CA ARG A 456 -6.44 19.06 18.53
C ARG A 456 -5.40 17.99 18.20
N GLN A 457 -5.54 16.77 18.75
CA GLN A 457 -4.58 15.69 18.45
C GLN A 457 -4.63 15.28 16.96
N ARG A 458 -5.82 15.27 16.35
CA ARG A 458 -5.98 15.03 14.90
C ARG A 458 -5.34 16.14 14.06
N ALA A 459 -5.60 17.40 14.40
CA ALA A 459 -5.00 18.54 13.72
C ALA A 459 -3.46 18.54 13.83
N LEU A 460 -2.90 18.10 14.96
CA LEU A 460 -1.46 17.87 15.11
C LEU A 460 -0.95 16.78 14.16
N VAL A 461 -1.62 15.62 14.07
CA VAL A 461 -1.23 14.52 13.16
C VAL A 461 -1.30 14.96 11.70
N GLU A 462 -2.32 15.71 11.32
CA GLU A 462 -2.47 16.29 9.98
C GLU A 462 -1.36 17.30 9.68
N PHE A 463 -1.00 18.16 10.65
CA PHE A 463 0.09 19.13 10.51
C PHE A 463 1.46 18.45 10.39
N GLU A 464 1.75 17.45 11.23
CA GLU A 464 2.96 16.61 11.12
C GLU A 464 3.02 15.94 9.72
N SER A 465 1.92 15.36 9.25
CA SER A 465 1.84 14.71 7.94
C SER A 465 2.01 15.70 6.77
N ALA A 466 1.42 16.89 6.84
CA ALA A 466 1.52 17.93 5.81
C ALA A 466 2.98 18.39 5.60
N LEU A 467 3.78 18.42 6.66
CA LEU A 467 5.22 18.75 6.64
C LEU A 467 6.12 17.57 6.20
N GLY A 468 5.55 16.37 6.00
CA GLY A 468 6.27 15.17 5.55
C GLY A 468 6.23 13.98 6.51
N GLY A 469 5.60 14.13 7.68
CA GLY A 469 5.52 13.11 8.74
C GLY A 469 6.73 13.09 9.68
N PRO A 470 6.68 12.27 10.76
CA PRO A 470 7.83 12.05 11.62
C PRO A 470 8.99 11.42 10.83
N SER A 471 10.23 11.62 11.30
CA SER A 471 11.42 11.04 10.65
C SER A 471 11.45 9.52 10.83
N ILE A 472 11.01 8.80 9.81
CA ILE A 472 11.07 7.33 9.75
C ILE A 472 12.54 6.92 9.54
N ALA A 473 13.08 6.07 10.41
CA ALA A 473 14.44 5.59 10.24
C ALA A 473 14.55 4.69 8.99
N PRO A 474 15.68 4.71 8.25
CA PRO A 474 15.84 3.85 7.06
C PRO A 474 15.64 2.35 7.36
N SER A 475 15.94 1.92 8.59
CA SER A 475 15.74 0.56 9.11
C SER A 475 14.28 0.14 9.27
N ASP A 476 13.35 1.07 9.48
CA ASP A 476 11.91 0.74 9.56
C ASP A 476 11.30 0.52 8.16
N ILE A 477 11.94 1.07 7.13
CA ILE A 477 11.51 0.97 5.72
C ILE A 477 12.19 -0.22 5.03
N GLN A 478 13.41 -0.58 5.45
CA GLN A 478 14.18 -1.69 4.91
C GLN A 478 14.04 -2.93 5.77
N SER A 479 13.34 -3.95 5.28
CA SER A 479 13.43 -5.28 5.90
C SER A 479 14.86 -5.80 5.83
N THR A 480 15.36 -6.31 6.97
CA THR A 480 16.54 -7.18 7.05
C THR A 480 16.22 -8.52 6.38
N SER A 481 16.21 -8.54 5.05
CA SER A 481 15.93 -9.71 4.22
C SER A 481 17.01 -9.90 3.15
N HIS A 482 18.26 -9.80 3.58
CA HIS A 482 19.28 -10.72 3.10
C HIS A 482 19.50 -11.75 4.21
N PRO A 483 19.14 -13.04 4.02
CA PRO A 483 20.04 -14.07 4.51
C PRO A 483 21.37 -13.79 3.81
N SER A 484 22.39 -13.44 4.60
CA SER A 484 23.77 -13.52 4.13
C SER A 484 23.97 -14.94 3.62
N SER A 485 24.17 -15.11 2.31
CA SER A 485 24.58 -16.39 1.75
C SER A 485 25.93 -16.75 2.38
N GLU A 486 25.89 -17.69 3.32
CA GLU A 486 27.06 -18.12 4.06
C GLU A 486 28.17 -18.56 3.10
N SER A 487 29.35 -18.01 3.33
CA SER A 487 30.59 -18.51 2.75
C SER A 487 30.78 -19.95 3.21
N THR A 488 30.44 -20.90 2.33
CA THR A 488 30.62 -22.33 2.60
C THR A 488 31.15 -23.05 1.36
N ARG A 489 32.49 -23.04 1.26
CA ARG A 489 33.37 -23.85 0.38
C ARG A 489 33.17 -23.74 -1.13
#